data_AF-A0A1G2VZI9-F1
#
_entry.id   AF-A0A1G2VZI9-F1
#
_cell.length_a   1.000
_cell.length_b   1.000
_cell.length_c   1.000
_cell.angle_alpha   90.00
_cell.angle_beta   90.00
_cell.angle_gamma   90.00
#
_symmetry.space_group_name_H-M   'P 1'
#
loop_
_entity.id
_entity.type
_entity.pdbx_description
1 polymer ?
#
loop_
_entity_poly.entity_id
_entity_poly.type
_entity_poly.pdbx_seq_one_letter_code
_entity_poly.pdbx_strand_id
1 'polypeptide(L)' 'MSTDELVSLDCPACRGNIHRPLNWFKQGGFTCPACGGRLTAFQFAAIVGELEQAFEKTVEEMLRGERRCDCNGCEKMAG' A
#
# COMPACT_ATOMS: atom_id res chain seq x y z
N MET A 1 14.83 1.25 -8.88
CA MET A 1 13.80 0.61 -9.72
C MET A 1 12.47 0.92 -9.06
N SER A 2 11.57 1.63 -9.73
CA SER A 2 10.25 1.97 -9.19
C SER A 2 9.37 0.73 -9.29
N THR A 3 9.39 -0.11 -8.26
CA THR A 3 8.41 -1.18 -8.10
C THR A 3 7.07 -0.51 -7.84
N ASP A 4 6.31 -0.26 -8.91
CA ASP A 4 4.98 0.33 -8.79
C ASP A 4 4.09 -0.71 -8.09
N GLU A 5 3.78 -0.47 -6.82
CA GLU A 5 3.06 -1.42 -5.97
C GLU A 5 1.68 -1.68 -6.57
N LEU A 6 1.46 -2.92 -7.00
CA LEU A 6 0.19 -3.36 -7.55
C LEU A 6 -0.80 -3.51 -6.40
N VAL A 7 -1.94 -2.85 -6.52
CA VAL A 7 -3.03 -2.92 -5.55
C VAL A 7 -4.31 -3.39 -6.23
N SER A 8 -5.14 -4.09 -5.48
CA SER A 8 -6.45 -4.57 -5.91
C SER A 8 -7.52 -3.75 -5.23
N LEU A 9 -8.23 -2.91 -5.98
CA LEU A 9 -9.34 -2.11 -5.48
C LEU A 9 -10.63 -2.47 -6.21
N ASP A 10 -11.77 -2.44 -5.51
CA ASP A 10 -13.06 -2.69 -6.12
C ASP A 10 -13.60 -1.43 -6.81
N CYS A 11 -14.15 -1.60 -8.00
CA CYS A 11 -14.82 -0.53 -8.72
C CYS A 11 -16.05 -0.04 -7.92
N PRO A 12 -16.18 1.25 -7.61
CA PRO A 12 -17.34 1.77 -6.87
C PRO A 12 -18.66 1.63 -7.66
N ALA A 13 -18.58 1.50 -8.99
CA ALA A 13 -19.76 1.38 -9.85
C ALA A 13 -20.27 -0.07 -10.01
N CYS A 14 -19.37 -1.02 -10.28
CA CYS A 14 -19.76 -2.41 -10.57
C CYS A 14 -19.25 -3.44 -9.55
N ARG A 15 -18.47 -3.01 -8.55
CA ARG A 15 -17.73 -3.87 -7.61
C ARG A 15 -16.82 -4.91 -8.28
N GLY A 16 -16.47 -4.69 -9.55
CA GLY A 16 -15.47 -5.48 -10.24
C GLY A 16 -14.09 -5.15 -9.71
N ASN A 17 -13.26 -6.18 -9.54
CA ASN A 17 -11.90 -6.02 -9.05
C ASN A 17 -11.02 -5.32 -10.10
N ILE A 18 -10.28 -4.30 -9.67
CA ILE A 18 -9.32 -3.55 -10.49
C ILE A 18 -7.93 -3.78 -9.90
N HIS A 19 -7.14 -4.61 -10.58
CA HIS A 19 -5.75 -4.88 -10.21
C HIS A 19 -4.79 -4.02 -11.03
N ARG A 20 -4.27 -2.93 -10.44
CA ARG A 20 -3.45 -1.93 -11.11
C ARG A 20 -2.43 -1.29 -10.15
N PRO A 21 -1.37 -0.65 -10.68
CA PRO A 21 -0.43 0.10 -9.84
C PRO A 21 -1.11 1.21 -9.05
N LEU A 22 -0.64 1.51 -7.84
CA LEU A 22 -1.19 2.59 -6.99
C LEU A 22 -1.23 3.94 -7.73
N ASN A 23 -0.19 4.24 -8.53
CA ASN A 23 -0.15 5.46 -9.35
C ASN A 23 -1.24 5.54 -10.42
N TRP A 24 -1.81 4.40 -10.83
CA TRP A 24 -2.93 4.36 -11.76
C TRP A 24 -4.19 4.98 -11.18
N PHE A 25 -4.46 4.75 -9.89
CA PHE A 25 -5.62 5.29 -9.19
C PHE A 25 -5.49 6.80 -8.88
N LYS A 26 -4.27 7.35 -8.97
CA LYS A 26 -4.00 8.79 -8.80
C LYS A 26 -4.19 9.60 -10.09
N GLN A 27 -4.44 8.95 -11.23
CA GLN A 27 -4.65 9.65 -12.50
C GLN A 27 -6.01 10.36 -12.54
N GLY A 28 -6.06 11.56 -13.12
CA GLY A 28 -7.25 12.43 -13.10
C GLY A 28 -8.52 11.84 -13.74
N GLY A 29 -8.41 10.76 -14.52
CA GLY A 29 -9.55 10.01 -15.01
C GLY A 29 -9.14 8.72 -15.72
N PHE A 30 -9.91 7.66 -15.46
CA PHE A 30 -9.70 6.35 -16.04
C PHE A 30 -11.03 5.61 -16.20
N THR A 31 -11.01 4.49 -16.92
CA THR A 31 -12.21 3.69 -17.17
C THR A 31 -12.07 2.34 -16.48
N CYS A 32 -13.12 1.91 -15.79
CA CYS A 32 -13.16 0.58 -15.20
C CYS A 32 -13.02 -0.49 -16.30
N PRO A 33 -12.04 -1.41 -16.21
CA PRO A 33 -11.89 -2.47 -17.20
C PRO A 33 -13.02 -3.53 -17.13
N ALA A 34 -13.72 -3.62 -16.00
CA ALA A 34 -14.78 -4.60 -15.80
C ALA A 34 -16.14 -4.14 -16.37
N CYS A 35 -16.49 -2.86 -16.23
CA CYS A 35 -17.81 -2.36 -16.65
C CYS A 35 -17.77 -1.22 -17.68
N GLY A 36 -16.59 -0.69 -18.03
CA GLY A 36 -16.49 0.47 -18.91
C GLY A 36 -16.93 1.80 -18.26
N GLY A 37 -17.26 1.81 -16.96
CA GLY A 37 -17.67 3.01 -16.24
C GLY A 37 -16.52 4.01 -16.07
N ARG A 38 -16.83 5.30 -16.18
CA ARG A 38 -15.85 6.38 -15.94
C ARG A 38 -15.58 6.50 -14.45
N LEU A 39 -14.29 6.52 -14.11
CA LEU A 39 -13.77 6.61 -12.76
C LEU A 39 -12.84 7.83 -12.63
N THR A 40 -12.74 8.39 -11.43
CA THR A 40 -11.87 9.53 -11.13
C THR A 40 -11.00 9.25 -9.91
N ALA A 41 -9.81 9.86 -9.84
CA ALA A 41 -8.91 9.71 -8.69
C ALA A 41 -9.60 10.04 -7.35
N PHE A 42 -10.52 11.02 -7.34
CA PHE A 42 -11.27 11.40 -6.14
C PHE A 42 -12.05 10.24 -5.52
N GLN A 43 -12.57 9.31 -6.35
CA GLN A 43 -13.31 8.15 -5.85
C GLN A 43 -12.42 7.15 -5.10
N PHE A 44 -11.12 7.16 -5.35
CA PHE A 44 -10.16 6.26 -4.72
C PHE A 44 -9.24 6.98 -3.71
N ALA A 45 -9.33 8.31 -3.61
CA ALA A 45 -8.41 9.11 -2.81
C ALA A 45 -8.34 8.69 -1.34
N ALA A 46 -9.47 8.33 -0.74
CA ALA A 46 -9.51 7.85 0.65
C ALA A 46 -8.73 6.54 0.82
N ILE A 47 -9.03 5.53 0.00
CA ILE A 47 -8.40 4.21 0.07
C ILE A 47 -6.91 4.29 -0.31
N VAL A 48 -6.57 5.09 -1.32
CA VAL A 48 -5.16 5.33 -1.70
C VAL A 48 -4.39 5.99 -0.56
N GLY A 49 -4.98 6.99 0.12
CA GLY A 49 -4.35 7.64 1.27
C GLY A 49 -4.16 6.72 2.48
N GLU A 50 -5.08 5.77 2.71
CA GLU A 50 -4.93 4.73 3.74
C GLU A 50 -3.80 3.77 3.39
N LEU A 51 -3.71 3.34 2.12
CA LEU A 51 -2.64 2.46 1.64
C LEU A 51 -1.27 3.14 1.77
N GLU A 52 -1.13 4.39 1.34
CA GLU A 52 0.12 5.14 1.45
C GLU A 52 0.59 5.28 2.91
N GLN A 53 -0.33 5.56 3.84
CA GLN A 53 -0.02 5.59 5.27
C GLN A 53 0.39 4.22 5.82
N ALA A 54 -0.26 3.14 5.38
CA ALA A 54 0.11 1.79 5.79
C ALA A 54 1.52 1.40 5.30
N PHE A 55 1.87 1.79 4.07
CA PHE A 55 3.21 1.59 3.53
C PHE A 55 4.26 2.40 4.30
N GLU A 56 4.00 3.68 4.57
CA GLU A 56 4.92 4.53 5.34
C GLU A 56 5.15 3.97 6.75
N LYS A 57 4.08 3.56 7.44
CA LYS A 57 4.19 2.94 8.77
C LYS A 57 5.02 1.66 8.75
N THR A 58 4.84 0.81 7.73
CA THR A 58 5.63 -0.41 7.57
C THR A 58 7.11 -0.10 7.39
N VAL A 59 7.44 0.91 6.56
CA VAL A 59 8.82 1.37 6.36
C VAL A 59 9.41 1.94 7.65
N GLU A 60 8.63 2.72 8.41
CA GLU A 60 9.04 3.25 9.70
C GLU A 60 9.34 2.14 10.72
N GLU A 61 8.50 1.10 10.79
CA GLU A 61 8.72 -0.05 11.68
C GLU A 61 9.98 -0.83 11.30
N MET A 62 10.28 -0.98 10.00
CA MET A 62 11.53 -1.59 9.53
C MET A 62 12.76 -0.72 9.83
N LEU A 63 12.66 0.61 9.69
CA LEU A 63 13.73 1.57 9.99
C LEU A 63 13.98 1.74 11.48
N ARG A 64 12.91 1.67 12.30
CA ARG A 64 13.00 1.73 13.77
C ARG A 64 13.73 0.54 14.37
N GLY A 65 13.99 -0.50 13.57
CA GLY A 65 14.94 -1.53 13.90
C GLY A 65 14.65 -2.07 15.29
N GLU A 66 13.63 -2.93 15.40
CA GLU A 66 13.64 -3.83 16.52
C GLU A 66 14.93 -4.63 16.40
N ARG A 67 15.93 -4.24 17.20
CA ARG A 67 16.88 -5.19 17.76
C ARG A 67 16.00 -6.23 18.43
N ARG A 68 15.62 -7.25 17.65
CA ARG A 68 15.27 -8.55 18.18
C ARG A 68 16.54 -9.04 18.85
N CYS A 69 16.72 -8.61 20.09
CA CYS A 69 17.32 -9.46 21.08
C CYS A 69 16.34 -10.62 21.22
N ASP A 70 16.46 -11.60 20.32
CA ASP A 70 16.02 -12.95 20.61
C ASP A 70 16.87 -13.40 21.80
N CYS A 71 16.38 -13.10 23.01
CA CYS A 71 16.97 -13.52 24.26
C CYS A 71 16.85 -15.04 24.38
N ASN A 72 17.75 -15.73 23.69
CA ASN A 72 18.23 -17.05 24.08
C ASN A 72 19.77 -17.08 23.96
N GLY A 73 20.42 -16.03 24.46
CA GLY A 73 21.87 -15.88 24.43
C GLY A 73 22.39 -14.47 24.74
N CYS A 74 21.92 -13.84 25.83
CA CYS A 74 22.67 -12.72 26.42
C CYS A 74 23.85 -13.30 27.19
N GLU A 75 24.97 -13.54 26.51
CA GLU A 75 26.24 -13.75 27.20
C GLU A 75 26.66 -12.44 27.87
N LYS A 76 26.72 -12.51 29.20
CA LYS A 76 27.41 -11.62 30.14
C LYS A 76 28.36 -10.61 29.48
N MET A 77 28.05 -9.32 29.60
CA MET A 77 29.10 -8.31 29.76
C MET A 77 29.37 -8.20 31.26
N ALA A 78 30.34 -8.99 31.72
CA ALA A 78 31.07 -8.77 32.96
C ALA A 78 32.36 -8.03 32.61
N GLY A 79 32.65 -6.93 33.31
CA GLY A 79 33.89 -6.15 33.17
C GLY A 79 33.67 -4.68 33.46
#